data_AF-A0A356REI7-F1
#
_entry.id   AF-A0A356REI7-F1
#
_cell.length_a   1.000
_cell.length_b   1.000
_cell.length_c   1.000
_cell.angle_alpha   90.00
_cell.angle_beta   90.00
_cell.angle_gamma   90.00
#
_symmetry.space_group_name_H-M   'P 1'
#
loop_
_entity.id
_entity.type
_entity.pdbx_description
1 polymer ?
#
loop_
_entity_poly.entity_id
_entity_poly.type
_entity_poly.pdbx_seq_one_letter_code
_entity_poly.pdbx_strand_id
1 'polypeptide(L)' 'MSKKAMEDKPAHLNLRNIPRNTLFKLKMAAAAEQRTLKDLVLELIEAKIQELEKKGLLPKSK' A
#
# COMPACT_ATOMS: atom_id res chain seq x y z
N MET A 1 22.86 -13.80 17.67
CA MET A 1 21.46 -14.01 17.21
C MET A 1 21.48 -13.97 15.69
N SER A 2 21.43 -15.13 15.05
CA SER A 2 21.49 -15.28 13.60
C SER A 2 20.30 -14.55 12.97
N LYS A 3 20.59 -13.56 12.12
CA LYS A 3 19.62 -12.94 11.22
C LYS A 3 19.17 -14.00 10.22
N LYS A 4 18.21 -14.83 10.62
CA LYS A 4 17.40 -15.58 9.67
C LYS A 4 16.71 -14.49 8.84
N ALA A 5 17.12 -14.35 7.57
CA ALA A 5 16.43 -13.48 6.63
C ALA A 5 14.94 -13.75 6.82
N MET A 6 14.21 -12.73 7.27
CA MET A 6 12.77 -12.79 7.43
C MET A 6 12.26 -13.08 6.02
N GLU A 7 11.96 -14.35 5.75
CA GLU A 7 11.43 -14.81 4.47
C GLU A 7 10.35 -13.83 4.04
N ASP A 8 10.43 -13.41 2.78
CA ASP A 8 9.50 -12.48 2.12
C ASP A 8 8.12 -13.13 1.99
N LYS A 9 7.49 -13.34 3.15
CA LYS A 9 6.20 -13.99 3.28
C LYS A 9 5.14 -12.93 2.99
N PRO A 10 4.15 -13.27 2.15
CA PRO A 10 3.05 -12.36 1.89
C PRO A 10 2.38 -11.98 3.21
N ALA A 11 2.30 -10.67 3.47
CA ALA A 11 1.56 -10.11 4.59
C ALA A 11 0.15 -9.71 4.15
N HIS A 12 -0.78 -9.65 5.10
CA HIS A 12 -2.17 -9.27 4.84
C HIS A 12 -2.51 -7.94 5.52
N LEU A 13 -3.05 -7.00 4.74
CA LEU A 13 -3.63 -5.76 5.25
C LEU A 13 -5.15 -5.82 5.16
N ASN A 14 -5.83 -5.82 6.31
CA ASN A 14 -7.29 -5.82 6.38
C ASN A 14 -7.81 -4.40 6.65
N LEU A 15 -8.44 -3.80 5.65
CA LEU A 15 -9.07 -2.48 5.79
C LEU A 15 -10.56 -2.64 6.16
N ARG A 16 -10.94 -2.16 7.34
CA ARG A 16 -12.33 -2.20 7.85
C ARG A 16 -12.88 -0.78 7.99
N ASN A 17 -14.21 -0.67 8.09
CA ASN A 17 -14.93 0.59 8.30
C ASN A 17 -14.69 1.64 7.21
N ILE A 18 -14.36 1.22 5.99
CA ILE A 18 -14.28 2.14 4.84
C ILE A 18 -15.71 2.58 4.48
N PRO A 19 -16.00 3.89 4.35
CA PRO A 19 -17.28 4.34 3.86
C PRO A 19 -17.60 3.73 2.49
N ARG A 20 -18.83 3.25 2.28
CA ARG A 20 -19.23 2.60 1.02
C ARG A 20 -18.94 3.45 -0.20
N ASN A 21 -19.19 4.76 -0.11
CA ASN A 21 -18.91 5.70 -1.19
C ASN A 21 -17.41 5.78 -1.53
N THR A 22 -16.53 5.70 -0.53
CA THR A 22 -15.08 5.68 -0.73
C THR A 22 -14.65 4.43 -1.49
N LEU A 23 -15.15 3.25 -1.09
CA LEU A 23 -14.85 2.01 -1.81
C LEU A 23 -15.37 2.04 -3.25
N PHE A 24 -16.56 2.61 -3.48
CA PHE A 24 -17.11 2.79 -4.81
C PHE A 24 -16.21 3.66 -5.71
N LYS A 25 -15.80 4.83 -5.21
CA LYS A 25 -14.87 5.72 -5.93
C LYS A 25 -13.52 5.06 -6.20
N LEU A 26 -13.02 4.29 -5.25
CA LEU A 26 -11.75 3.57 -5.41
C LEU A 26 -11.83 2.52 -6.53
N LYS A 27 -12.95 1.80 -6.63
CA LYS A 27 -13.20 0.87 -7.75
C LYS A 27 -13.30 1.59 -9.09
N MET A 28 -13.97 2.73 -9.14
CA MET A 28 -14.04 3.55 -10.36
C MET A 28 -12.66 4.05 -10.79
N ALA A 29 -11.83 4.51 -9.85
CA ALA A 29 -10.47 4.94 -10.12
C ALA A 29 -9.63 3.79 -10.70
N ALA A 30 -9.67 2.61 -10.07
CA ALA A 30 -8.98 1.42 -10.57
C ALA A 30 -9.41 1.05 -12.00
N ALA A 31 -10.72 1.09 -12.28
CA ALA A 31 -11.26 0.81 -13.60
C ALA A 31 -10.83 1.84 -14.66
N ALA A 32 -10.85 3.14 -14.32
CA ALA A 32 -10.41 4.20 -15.23
C ALA A 32 -8.93 4.06 -15.64
N GLU A 33 -8.11 3.53 -14.74
CA GLU A 33 -6.67 3.33 -14.95
C GLU A 33 -6.33 1.91 -15.44
N GLN A 34 -7.34 1.10 -15.78
CA GLN A 34 -7.19 -0.28 -16.28
C GLN A 34 -6.32 -1.17 -15.37
N ARG A 35 -6.39 -0.95 -14.05
CA ARG A 35 -5.63 -1.71 -13.05
C ARG A 35 -6.53 -2.35 -12.01
N THR A 36 -6.02 -3.33 -11.28
CA THR A 36 -6.79 -3.94 -10.19
C THR A 36 -6.86 -3.00 -8.99
N LEU A 37 -7.89 -3.17 -8.15
CA LEU A 37 -8.01 -2.42 -6.90
C LEU A 37 -6.79 -2.63 -5.98
N LYS A 38 -6.24 -3.84 -6.01
CA LYS A 38 -5.05 -4.21 -5.24
C LYS A 38 -3.85 -3.39 -5.70
N ASP A 39 -3.58 -3.37 -7.00
CA ASP A 39 -2.40 -2.69 -7.56
C ASP A 39 -2.48 -1.19 -7.29
N LEU A 40 -3.65 -0.57 -7.51
CA LEU A 40 -3.91 0.83 -7.18
C LEU A 40 -3.58 1.12 -5.70
N VAL A 41 -4.07 0.31 -4.78
CA VAL A 41 -3.87 0.55 -3.33
C VAL A 41 -2.41 0.35 -2.92
N LEU A 42 -1.74 -0.67 -3.45
CA LEU A 42 -0.32 -0.92 -3.15
C LEU A 42 0.55 0.23 -3.65
N GLU A 43 0.33 0.70 -4.87
CA GLU A 43 1.08 1.82 -5.43
C GLU A 43 0.87 3.12 -4.63
N LEU A 44 -0.37 3.40 -4.20
CA LEU A 44 -0.66 4.54 -3.32
C LEU A 44 0.06 4.42 -1.96
N ILE A 45 0.14 3.22 -1.39
CA ILE A 45 0.87 2.97 -0.13
C ILE A 45 2.36 3.18 -0.34
N GLU A 46 2.95 2.60 -1.38
CA GLU A 46 4.37 2.70 -1.69
C GLU A 46 4.78 4.15 -1.98
N ALA A 47 4.02 4.85 -2.81
CA ALA A 47 4.25 6.27 -3.11
C ALA A 47 4.22 7.11 -1.82
N LYS A 48 3.27 6.81 -0.90
CA LYS A 48 3.21 7.52 0.38
C LYS A 48 4.40 7.22 1.28
N ILE A 49 4.83 5.97 1.35
CA ILE A 49 6.02 5.57 2.11
C ILE A 49 7.26 6.32 1.59
N GLN A 50 7.49 6.29 0.27
CA GLN A 50 8.61 7.00 -0.36
C GLN A 50 8.58 8.50 -0.11
N GLU A 51 7.39 9.13 -0.14
CA GLU A 51 7.23 10.55 0.20
C GLU A 51 7.68 10.83 1.65
N LEU A 52 7.28 9.96 2.58
CA LEU A 52 7.62 10.11 3.99
C LEU A 52 9.11 9.83 4.28
N GLU A 53 9.71 8.86 3.58
CA GLU A 53 11.16 8.61 3.63
C GLU A 53 11.96 9.82 3.12
N LYS A 54 11.52 10.44 2.00
CA LYS A 54 12.15 11.66 1.46
C LYS A 54 12.07 12.84 2.42
N LYS A 55 10.97 12.93 3.20
CA LYS A 55 10.79 13.94 4.25
C LYS A 55 11.54 13.64 5.54
N GLY A 56 12.19 12.48 5.65
CA GLY A 56 12.86 12.03 6.87
C GLY A 56 11.90 11.63 8.00
N LEU A 57 10.62 11.40 7.69
CA LEU A 57 9.60 10.98 8.66
C LEU A 57 9.56 9.47 8.85
N LEU A 58 10.04 8.71 7.86
CA LEU A 58 10.26 7.27 7.96
C LEU A 58 11.75 6.96 7.72
N PRO A 59 12.29 5.91 8.37
CA PRO A 59 13.62 5.42 8.05
C PRO A 59 13.65 4.93 6.60
N LYS A 60 14.72 5.23 5.87
CA LYS A 60 14.91 4.69 4.52
C LYS A 60 14.99 3.17 4.59
N SER A 61 14.24 2.50 3.73
CA SER A 61 14.40 1.07 3.50
C SER A 61 15.86 0.75 3.14
N LYS A 62 16.32 -0.42 3.60
CA LYS A 62 17.72 -0.84 3.54
C LYS A 62 18.07 -1.49 2.22
#